data_AF-A0A971IDV4-F1
#
_entry.id   AF-A0A971IDV4-F1
#
_cell.length_a   1.000
_cell.length_b   1.000
_cell.length_c   1.000
_cell.angle_alpha   90.00
_cell.angle_beta   90.00
_cell.angle_gamma   90.00
#
_symmetry.space_group_name_H-M   'P 1'
#
loop_
_entity.id
_entity.type
_entity.pdbx_description
1 polymer ?
#
loop_
_entity_poly.entity_id
_entity_poly.type
_entity_poly.pdbx_seq_one_letter_code
_entity_poly.pdbx_strand_id
1 'polypeptide(L)'
;MHTLRQHGQLESGEGSTASAAVSSSESRRPQLKSTSDFDHDGIDDYTDIVQGAHLQAKARPKYDDGYYQGGYPPEGKGACTDMVWHAFANAGYDLKAMVDKDIAENPSAYTAVVSKADPNIDFRRVGVLGVFFTRYGDSLTTDTAQHDQWQQGDLVIFDSTWHIGIASDSRDKQDIPLLLHNMGQEHRENDYLTFASRRPITKHLRFNPSKLPDSLKIAWHG
;
A
#
# COMPACT_ATOMS: atom_id res chain seq x y z
N MET A 1 32.58 -49.70 -62.91
CA MET A 1 32.98 -48.77 -61.83
C MET A 1 32.07 -49.07 -60.63
N HIS A 2 32.34 -50.12 -59.84
CA HIS A 2 33.24 -50.19 -58.67
C HIS A 2 32.85 -49.29 -57.48
N THR A 3 32.37 -49.94 -56.39
CA THR A 3 32.61 -49.69 -54.93
C THR A 3 32.24 -48.30 -54.36
N LEU A 4 31.86 -48.03 -53.10
CA LEU A 4 31.97 -48.58 -51.73
C LEU A 4 30.71 -48.09 -50.94
N ARG A 5 30.15 -48.82 -49.96
CA ARG A 5 30.44 -48.83 -48.50
C ARG A 5 30.27 -47.50 -47.73
N GLN A 6 29.54 -47.64 -46.61
CA GLN A 6 29.69 -47.00 -45.28
C GLN A 6 28.79 -45.84 -44.82
N HIS A 7 28.30 -46.09 -43.60
CA HIS A 7 27.85 -45.23 -42.51
C HIS A 7 28.20 -43.74 -42.58
N GLY A 8 27.20 -42.91 -42.24
CA GLY A 8 27.36 -41.52 -41.84
C GLY A 8 26.33 -41.19 -40.77
N GLN A 9 26.84 -41.00 -39.56
CA GLN A 9 26.19 -40.50 -38.35
C GLN A 9 25.66 -39.08 -38.61
N LEU A 10 24.45 -38.77 -38.16
CA LEU A 10 23.96 -37.39 -38.03
C LEU A 10 23.59 -37.17 -36.56
N GLU A 11 24.43 -36.42 -35.88
CA GLU A 11 24.12 -35.74 -34.62
C GLU A 11 23.15 -34.60 -34.91
N SER A 12 22.10 -34.46 -34.11
CA SER A 12 21.37 -33.19 -34.02
C SER A 12 20.63 -33.07 -32.70
N GLY A 13 21.02 -32.06 -31.92
CA GLY A 13 20.07 -31.20 -31.22
C GLY A 13 19.74 -31.59 -29.79
N GLU A 14 20.49 -31.00 -28.85
CA GLU A 14 20.01 -30.72 -27.50
C GLU A 14 18.70 -29.91 -27.55
N GLY A 15 17.72 -30.32 -26.75
CA GLY A 15 16.44 -29.65 -26.59
C GLY A 15 15.93 -29.81 -25.18
N SER A 16 16.71 -29.33 -24.21
CA SER A 16 16.32 -29.22 -22.81
C SER A 16 15.11 -28.30 -22.69
N THR A 17 13.94 -28.89 -22.41
CA THR A 17 12.73 -28.14 -22.05
C THR A 17 12.81 -27.81 -20.56
N ALA A 18 13.62 -26.82 -20.22
CA ALA A 18 13.58 -26.20 -18.91
C ALA A 18 12.30 -25.38 -18.78
N SER A 19 11.35 -25.93 -18.03
CA SER A 19 10.25 -25.20 -17.41
C SER A 19 10.77 -23.90 -16.81
N ALA A 20 10.34 -22.76 -17.34
CA ALA A 20 10.64 -21.45 -16.79
C ALA A 20 9.98 -21.36 -15.41
N ALA A 21 10.77 -21.60 -14.36
CA ALA A 21 10.43 -21.25 -13.00
C ALA A 21 10.16 -19.74 -12.96
N VAL A 22 8.97 -19.37 -12.50
CA VAL A 22 8.66 -18.00 -12.12
C VAL A 22 9.61 -17.63 -11.00
N SER A 23 10.61 -16.81 -11.32
CA SER A 23 11.53 -16.24 -10.33
C SER A 23 10.72 -15.26 -9.48
N SER A 24 10.32 -15.71 -8.29
CA SER A 24 9.94 -14.81 -7.21
C SER A 24 11.17 -13.96 -6.89
N SER A 25 11.17 -12.70 -7.30
CA SER A 25 12.21 -11.78 -6.86
C SER A 25 12.08 -11.64 -5.35
N GLU A 26 12.93 -12.34 -4.60
CA GLU A 26 13.17 -12.02 -3.21
C GLU A 26 13.45 -10.51 -3.13
N SER A 27 12.68 -9.82 -2.29
CA SER A 27 12.91 -8.41 -1.99
C SER A 27 14.40 -8.24 -1.68
N ARG A 28 15.10 -7.39 -2.44
CA ARG A 28 16.55 -7.15 -2.26
C ARG A 28 16.88 -6.62 -0.86
N ARG A 29 15.87 -6.15 -0.11
CA ARG A 29 15.99 -5.71 1.27
C ARG A 29 15.09 -6.54 2.19
N PRO A 30 15.56 -6.88 3.40
CA PRO A 30 14.70 -7.45 4.42
C PRO A 30 13.51 -6.51 4.69
N GLN A 31 12.31 -7.06 4.64
CA GLN A 31 11.10 -6.36 5.05
C GLN A 31 11.14 -6.11 6.55
N LEU A 32 10.80 -4.89 6.97
CA LEU A 32 10.65 -4.57 8.39
C LEU A 32 9.46 -5.33 8.98
N LYS A 33 9.64 -5.90 10.17
CA LYS A 33 8.56 -6.52 10.94
C LYS A 33 8.00 -5.53 11.96
N SER A 34 6.68 -5.39 11.99
CA SER A 34 5.99 -4.68 13.07
C SER A 34 6.22 -5.41 14.39
N THR A 35 6.27 -4.66 15.47
CA THR A 35 6.29 -5.21 16.84
C THR A 35 4.89 -5.58 17.33
N SER A 36 3.89 -5.46 16.47
CA SER A 36 2.48 -5.65 16.74
C SER A 36 1.85 -6.50 15.64
N ASP A 37 0.90 -7.31 16.06
CA ASP A 37 -0.01 -8.18 15.30
C ASP A 37 -1.35 -7.96 16.01
N PHE A 38 -2.15 -7.03 15.51
CA PHE A 38 -3.29 -6.47 16.24
C PHE A 38 -4.51 -7.40 16.25
N ASP A 39 -4.74 -8.15 15.18
CA ASP A 39 -5.81 -9.15 15.11
C ASP A 39 -5.38 -10.56 15.53
N HIS A 40 -4.10 -10.75 15.84
CA HIS A 40 -3.52 -11.99 16.38
C HIS A 40 -3.64 -13.18 15.41
N ASP A 41 -3.52 -12.92 14.11
CA ASP A 41 -3.59 -13.95 13.08
C ASP A 41 -2.24 -14.62 12.79
N GLY A 42 -1.16 -14.12 13.39
CA GLY A 42 0.22 -14.61 13.24
C GLY A 42 1.01 -13.89 12.15
N ILE A 43 0.45 -12.88 11.51
CA ILE A 43 1.09 -11.95 10.58
C ILE A 43 1.28 -10.60 11.31
N ASP A 44 2.39 -9.92 11.05
CA ASP A 44 2.65 -8.63 11.69
C ASP A 44 1.96 -7.48 10.93
N ASP A 45 1.54 -6.43 11.63
CA ASP A 45 0.68 -5.38 11.07
C ASP A 45 1.21 -4.76 9.77
N TYR A 46 2.53 -4.60 9.60
CA TYR A 46 3.10 -4.02 8.37
C TYR A 46 2.91 -4.96 7.17
N THR A 47 3.03 -6.26 7.41
CA THR A 47 2.77 -7.29 6.41
C THR A 47 1.28 -7.33 6.07
N ASP A 48 0.38 -7.24 7.05
CA ASP A 48 -1.07 -7.21 6.77
C ASP A 48 -1.52 -5.98 6.02
N ILE A 49 -0.99 -4.80 6.38
CA ILE A 49 -1.32 -3.55 5.68
C ILE A 49 -0.95 -3.67 4.20
N VAL A 50 0.27 -4.14 3.86
CA VAL A 50 0.65 -4.26 2.46
C VAL A 50 -0.14 -5.36 1.74
N GLN A 51 -0.46 -6.47 2.41
CA GLN A 51 -1.31 -7.52 1.84
C GLN A 51 -2.73 -7.02 1.54
N GLY A 52 -3.36 -6.29 2.45
CA GLY A 52 -4.67 -5.68 2.23
C GLY A 52 -4.66 -4.67 1.07
N ALA A 53 -3.58 -3.88 0.95
CA ALA A 53 -3.39 -2.98 -0.18
C ALA A 53 -3.25 -3.73 -1.52
N HIS A 54 -2.54 -4.87 -1.54
CA HIS A 54 -2.45 -5.76 -2.69
C HIS A 54 -3.79 -6.38 -3.08
N LEU A 55 -4.60 -6.81 -2.11
CA LEU A 55 -5.95 -7.31 -2.35
C LEU A 55 -6.83 -6.26 -3.04
N GLN A 56 -6.77 -5.01 -2.57
CA GLN A 56 -7.44 -3.87 -3.21
C GLN A 56 -6.91 -3.57 -4.60
N ALA A 57 -5.58 -3.60 -4.77
CA ALA A 57 -4.94 -3.40 -6.06
C ALA A 57 -5.42 -4.44 -7.09
N LYS A 58 -5.54 -5.71 -6.68
CA LYS A 58 -6.05 -6.82 -7.49
C LYS A 58 -7.53 -6.69 -7.81
N ALA A 59 -8.34 -6.21 -6.86
CA ALA A 59 -9.78 -6.00 -7.06
C ALA A 59 -10.09 -4.87 -8.07
N ARG A 60 -9.14 -3.95 -8.29
CA ARG A 60 -9.22 -2.86 -9.28
C ARG A 60 -10.55 -2.08 -9.23
N PRO A 61 -10.99 -1.57 -8.05
CA PRO A 61 -12.19 -0.75 -8.00
C PRO A 61 -12.08 0.45 -8.94
N LYS A 62 -13.20 0.86 -9.54
CA LYS A 62 -13.29 2.09 -10.32
C LYS A 62 -13.11 3.28 -9.39
N TYR A 63 -12.29 4.24 -9.82
CA TYR A 63 -12.09 5.46 -9.05
C TYR A 63 -13.40 6.19 -8.81
N ASP A 64 -13.74 6.41 -7.54
CA ASP A 64 -14.94 7.12 -7.09
C ASP A 64 -14.70 7.71 -5.70
N ASP A 65 -14.62 9.05 -5.64
CA ASP A 65 -14.47 9.86 -4.43
C ASP A 65 -15.80 10.41 -3.91
N GLY A 66 -16.93 9.81 -4.32
CA GLY A 66 -18.28 10.22 -3.95
C GLY A 66 -18.58 10.04 -2.47
N TYR A 67 -19.66 10.67 -2.02
CA TYR A 67 -20.13 10.60 -0.63
C TYR A 67 -21.12 9.44 -0.44
N TYR A 68 -20.95 8.64 0.62
CA TYR A 68 -21.78 7.48 0.91
C TYR A 68 -22.30 7.50 2.34
N GLN A 69 -23.60 7.23 2.54
CA GLN A 69 -24.13 7.03 3.90
C GLN A 69 -23.53 5.76 4.50
N GLY A 70 -23.01 5.85 5.73
CA GLY A 70 -22.19 4.80 6.35
C GLY A 70 -20.70 4.89 5.99
N GLY A 71 -20.36 5.69 4.98
CA GLY A 71 -19.01 6.06 4.58
C GLY A 71 -18.32 5.12 3.59
N TYR A 72 -18.73 3.86 3.52
CA TYR A 72 -18.12 2.89 2.62
C TYR A 72 -18.73 2.95 1.21
N PRO A 73 -17.90 3.00 0.14
CA PRO A 73 -18.40 2.88 -1.22
C PRO A 73 -18.99 1.49 -1.49
N PRO A 74 -19.95 1.36 -2.43
CA PRO A 74 -20.44 0.05 -2.85
C PRO A 74 -19.33 -0.74 -3.58
N GLU A 75 -19.55 -2.05 -3.71
CA GLU A 75 -18.60 -2.95 -4.37
C GLU A 75 -18.15 -2.44 -5.75
N GLY A 76 -16.86 -2.61 -6.05
CA GLY A 76 -16.25 -2.18 -7.31
C GLY A 76 -15.98 -0.69 -7.42
N LYS A 77 -16.17 0.09 -6.35
CA LYS A 77 -15.82 1.52 -6.29
C LYS A 77 -14.86 1.83 -5.15
N GLY A 78 -14.05 2.85 -5.33
CA GLY A 78 -13.20 3.39 -4.28
C GLY A 78 -12.22 4.43 -4.80
N ALA A 79 -11.73 5.29 -3.92
CA ALA A 79 -10.70 6.29 -4.14
C ALA A 79 -9.34 5.82 -3.60
N CYS A 80 -8.37 6.73 -3.57
CA CYS A 80 -7.04 6.47 -3.02
C CYS A 80 -7.07 6.15 -1.52
N THR A 81 -7.92 6.82 -0.75
CA THR A 81 -8.13 6.59 0.68
C THR A 81 -8.86 5.27 0.96
N ASP A 82 -9.63 4.76 -0.01
CA ASP A 82 -10.33 3.49 0.16
C ASP A 82 -9.38 2.30 0.18
N MET A 83 -8.29 2.37 -0.60
CA MET A 83 -7.20 1.42 -0.47
C MET A 83 -6.60 1.40 0.93
N VAL A 84 -6.51 2.57 1.58
CA VAL A 84 -5.90 2.69 2.91
C VAL A 84 -6.78 2.05 3.98
N TRP A 85 -8.09 2.34 4.04
CA TRP A 85 -8.91 1.69 5.07
C TRP A 85 -9.03 0.18 4.86
N HIS A 86 -9.05 -0.31 3.62
CA HIS A 86 -9.03 -1.74 3.35
C HIS A 86 -7.71 -2.39 3.79
N ALA A 87 -6.58 -1.73 3.58
CA ALA A 87 -5.27 -2.18 4.07
C ALA A 87 -5.25 -2.28 5.60
N PHE A 88 -5.78 -1.28 6.30
CA PHE A 88 -5.86 -1.28 7.76
C PHE A 88 -6.87 -2.29 8.29
N ALA A 89 -8.00 -2.48 7.61
CA ALA A 89 -8.98 -3.51 7.95
C ALA A 89 -8.41 -4.93 7.83
N ASN A 90 -7.48 -5.16 6.89
CA ASN A 90 -6.74 -6.42 6.78
C ASN A 90 -5.79 -6.66 7.95
N ALA A 91 -5.30 -5.60 8.60
CA ALA A 91 -4.49 -5.67 9.82
C ALA A 91 -5.35 -5.55 11.09
N GLY A 92 -6.65 -5.80 10.99
CA GLY A 92 -7.58 -5.76 12.12
C GLY A 92 -8.02 -4.38 12.61
N TYR A 93 -7.61 -3.28 11.98
CA TYR A 93 -7.93 -1.92 12.45
C TYR A 93 -9.18 -1.33 11.80
N ASP A 94 -10.15 -0.87 12.60
CA ASP A 94 -11.26 -0.05 12.12
C ASP A 94 -10.81 1.41 11.95
N LEU A 95 -10.14 1.69 10.82
CA LEU A 95 -9.60 3.02 10.53
C LEU A 95 -10.66 4.13 10.60
N LYS A 96 -11.91 3.82 10.20
CA LYS A 96 -13.00 4.78 10.25
C LYS A 96 -13.31 5.15 11.70
N ALA A 97 -13.56 4.17 12.55
CA ALA A 97 -13.86 4.42 13.96
C ALA A 97 -12.69 5.10 14.69
N MET A 98 -11.45 4.74 14.34
CA MET A 98 -10.24 5.35 14.90
C MET A 98 -10.14 6.83 14.55
N VAL A 99 -10.36 7.18 13.28
CA VAL A 99 -10.36 8.57 12.81
C VAL A 99 -11.51 9.35 13.46
N ASP A 100 -12.73 8.79 13.47
CA ASP A 100 -13.90 9.43 14.08
C ASP A 100 -13.65 9.76 15.56
N LYS A 101 -13.05 8.82 16.29
CA LYS A 101 -12.73 8.99 17.71
C LYS A 101 -11.61 10.01 17.93
N ASP A 102 -10.54 9.99 17.13
CA ASP A 102 -9.46 10.97 17.28
C ASP A 102 -9.93 12.39 16.94
N ILE A 103 -10.78 12.56 15.93
CA ILE A 103 -11.38 13.88 15.62
C ILE A 103 -12.21 14.38 16.80
N ALA A 104 -13.01 13.50 17.42
CA ALA A 104 -13.84 13.87 18.57
C ALA A 104 -13.01 14.25 19.82
N GLU A 105 -11.91 13.54 20.06
CA GLU A 105 -11.02 13.78 21.20
C GLU A 105 -10.06 14.95 20.97
N ASN A 106 -9.69 15.22 19.71
CA ASN A 106 -8.64 16.18 19.34
C ASN A 106 -9.06 17.15 18.22
N PRO A 107 -10.22 17.82 18.30
CA PRO A 107 -10.78 18.60 17.18
C PRO A 107 -9.86 19.74 16.72
N SER A 108 -9.05 20.32 17.62
CA SER A 108 -8.10 21.38 17.29
C SER A 108 -7.05 20.96 16.27
N ALA A 109 -6.64 19.68 16.29
CA ALA A 109 -5.66 19.14 15.35
C ALA A 109 -6.18 19.07 13.91
N TYR A 110 -7.50 19.03 13.73
CA TYR A 110 -8.17 18.82 12.44
C TYR A 110 -8.74 20.09 11.82
N THR A 111 -8.65 21.25 12.49
CA THR A 111 -9.28 22.51 12.04
C THR A 111 -8.89 22.96 10.62
N ALA A 112 -7.70 22.58 10.14
CA ALA A 112 -7.25 22.90 8.79
C ALA A 112 -7.89 22.03 7.69
N VAL A 113 -8.46 20.86 8.04
CA VAL A 113 -8.96 19.85 7.09
C VAL A 113 -10.41 19.41 7.36
N VAL A 114 -10.95 19.71 8.54
CA VAL A 114 -12.32 19.42 8.97
C VAL A 114 -12.96 20.70 9.51
N SER A 115 -13.97 21.21 8.80
CA SER A 115 -14.81 22.30 9.31
C SER A 115 -15.92 21.81 10.24
N LYS A 116 -16.43 20.61 9.96
CA LYS A 116 -17.40 19.88 10.78
C LYS A 116 -17.14 18.39 10.61
N ALA A 117 -17.03 17.67 11.72
CA ALA A 117 -16.85 16.22 11.70
C ALA A 117 -18.01 15.54 10.96
N ASP A 118 -17.67 14.63 10.08
CA ASP A 118 -18.59 13.83 9.28
C ASP A 118 -18.04 12.40 9.13
N PRO A 119 -18.52 11.46 9.97
CA PRO A 119 -18.11 10.07 9.96
C PRO A 119 -18.25 9.37 8.62
N ASN A 120 -19.11 9.85 7.71
CA ASN A 120 -19.32 9.23 6.41
C ASN A 120 -18.20 9.55 5.41
N ILE A 121 -17.25 10.42 5.73
CA ILE A 121 -16.29 10.90 4.72
C ILE A 121 -14.94 11.31 5.30
N ASP A 122 -14.82 11.58 6.61
CA ASP A 122 -13.56 12.03 7.20
C ASP A 122 -12.41 11.05 6.98
N PHE A 123 -12.59 9.76 7.26
CA PHE A 123 -11.57 8.73 6.98
C PHE A 123 -11.27 8.55 5.48
N ARG A 124 -12.10 9.10 4.59
CA ARG A 124 -11.91 9.08 3.14
C ARG A 124 -11.30 10.36 2.58
N ARG A 125 -10.91 11.32 3.44
CA ARG A 125 -10.19 12.54 3.05
C ARG A 125 -8.68 12.38 3.29
N VAL A 126 -7.89 12.59 2.24
CA VAL A 126 -6.42 12.51 2.32
C VAL A 126 -5.86 13.46 3.39
N GLY A 127 -6.39 14.68 3.50
CA GLY A 127 -5.95 15.64 4.52
C GLY A 127 -6.20 15.16 5.95
N VAL A 128 -7.33 14.50 6.20
CA VAL A 128 -7.68 13.94 7.52
C VAL A 128 -6.76 12.77 7.85
N LEU A 129 -6.59 11.82 6.92
CA LEU A 129 -5.65 10.71 7.09
C LEU A 129 -4.23 11.22 7.31
N GLY A 130 -3.83 12.28 6.60
CA GLY A 130 -2.53 12.93 6.79
C GLY A 130 -2.31 13.47 8.20
N VAL A 131 -3.34 14.03 8.85
CA VAL A 131 -3.28 14.45 10.26
C VAL A 131 -3.22 13.23 11.18
N PHE A 132 -4.14 12.27 11.01
CA PHE A 132 -4.24 11.07 11.83
C PHE A 132 -2.92 10.28 11.85
N PHE A 133 -2.37 9.95 10.68
CA PHE A 133 -1.13 9.18 10.59
C PHE A 133 0.12 9.98 10.97
N THR A 134 0.08 11.32 10.95
CA THR A 134 1.16 12.12 11.54
C THR A 134 1.17 12.00 13.07
N ARG A 135 -0.01 11.88 13.69
CA ARG A 135 -0.14 11.74 15.15
C ARG A 135 0.26 10.34 15.64
N TYR A 136 -0.11 9.31 14.88
CA TYR A 136 0.04 7.90 15.29
C TYR A 136 1.05 7.12 14.44
N GLY A 137 1.90 7.82 13.71
CA GLY A 137 2.99 7.25 12.93
C GLY A 137 4.31 7.97 13.16
N ASP A 138 5.37 7.45 12.57
CA ASP A 138 6.67 8.09 12.45
C ASP A 138 6.76 8.83 11.12
N SER A 139 7.15 10.10 11.16
CA SER A 139 7.47 10.84 9.95
C SER A 139 8.87 10.49 9.48
N LEU A 140 8.96 10.04 8.23
CA LEU A 140 10.19 9.58 7.61
C LEU A 140 10.65 10.56 6.53
N THR A 141 11.84 10.32 5.98
CA THR A 141 12.35 11.10 4.86
C THR A 141 11.44 11.00 3.63
N THR A 142 11.21 12.10 2.94
CA THR A 142 10.49 12.14 1.66
C THR A 142 11.43 11.99 0.46
N ASP A 143 12.73 11.86 0.71
CA ASP A 143 13.75 11.58 -0.30
C ASP A 143 13.74 10.09 -0.66
N THR A 144 13.30 9.80 -1.88
CA THR A 144 13.23 8.43 -2.40
C THR A 144 14.59 7.81 -2.68
N ALA A 145 15.69 8.59 -2.64
CA ALA A 145 17.05 8.06 -2.75
C ALA A 145 17.56 7.42 -1.45
N GLN A 146 16.88 7.64 -0.31
CA GLN A 146 17.21 7.01 0.96
C GLN A 146 16.53 5.65 1.10
N HIS A 147 16.87 4.70 0.24
CA HIS A 147 16.10 3.47 -0.01
C HIS A 147 15.79 2.65 1.26
N ASP A 148 16.71 2.64 2.24
CA ASP A 148 16.56 1.91 3.52
C ASP A 148 15.47 2.46 4.43
N GLN A 149 15.08 3.73 4.24
CA GLN A 149 14.04 4.37 5.05
C GLN A 149 12.63 3.99 4.60
N TRP A 150 12.48 3.49 3.39
CA TRP A 150 11.19 3.14 2.80
C TRP A 150 10.93 1.64 2.98
N GLN A 151 9.79 1.27 3.55
CA GLN A 151 9.39 -0.11 3.81
C GLN A 151 7.95 -0.34 3.36
N GLN A 152 7.59 -1.62 3.25
CA GLN A 152 6.23 -2.00 2.90
C GLN A 152 5.23 -1.51 3.95
N GLY A 153 4.05 -1.11 3.50
CA GLY A 153 3.00 -0.59 4.38
C GLY A 153 3.15 0.88 4.76
N ASP A 154 4.28 1.53 4.42
CA ASP A 154 4.44 2.97 4.65
C ASP A 154 3.43 3.78 3.83
N LEU A 155 2.87 4.83 4.42
CA LEU A 155 1.92 5.73 3.79
C LEU A 155 2.63 6.90 3.13
N VAL A 156 2.27 7.19 1.88
CA VAL A 156 2.87 8.24 1.07
C VAL A 156 1.80 9.22 0.62
N ILE A 157 1.92 10.49 1.05
CA ILE A 157 0.97 11.56 0.72
C ILE A 157 1.61 12.57 -0.22
N PHE A 158 0.87 12.94 -1.24
CA PHE A 158 1.29 13.86 -2.29
C PHE A 158 0.49 15.17 -2.25
N ASP A 159 1.18 16.27 -2.47
CA ASP A 159 0.61 17.64 -2.53
C ASP A 159 -0.37 17.94 -1.37
N SER A 160 0.05 17.54 -0.16
CA SER A 160 -0.62 17.66 1.15
C SER A 160 -1.96 16.92 1.29
N THR A 161 -2.86 17.07 0.33
CA THR A 161 -4.24 16.57 0.38
C THR A 161 -4.68 15.95 -0.94
N TRP A 162 -3.82 15.93 -1.96
CA TRP A 162 -4.23 15.52 -3.30
C TRP A 162 -4.35 14.01 -3.45
N HIS A 163 -3.38 13.25 -2.93
CA HIS A 163 -3.36 11.80 -3.12
C HIS A 163 -2.62 11.09 -1.99
N ILE A 164 -3.00 9.83 -1.73
CA ILE A 164 -2.32 8.92 -0.80
C ILE A 164 -2.11 7.55 -1.45
N GLY A 165 -1.02 6.89 -1.10
CA GLY A 165 -0.77 5.49 -1.46
C GLY A 165 0.00 4.77 -0.35
N ILE A 166 0.20 3.48 -0.55
CA ILE A 166 0.96 2.60 0.34
C ILE A 166 2.20 2.12 -0.40
N ALA A 167 3.37 2.20 0.21
CA ALA A 167 4.60 1.64 -0.33
C ALA A 167 4.48 0.12 -0.39
N SER A 168 4.75 -0.44 -1.57
CA SER A 168 4.74 -1.87 -1.81
C SER A 168 5.97 -2.54 -1.22
N ASP A 169 5.87 -3.84 -1.01
CA ASP A 169 7.00 -4.72 -0.80
C ASP A 169 7.75 -5.08 -2.10
N SER A 170 7.16 -4.83 -3.27
CA SER A 170 7.86 -4.87 -4.55
C SER A 170 8.64 -3.58 -4.80
N ARG A 171 9.80 -3.71 -5.47
CA ARG A 171 10.68 -2.59 -5.81
C ARG A 171 11.07 -2.60 -7.27
N ASP A 172 11.36 -1.42 -7.81
CA ASP A 172 11.85 -1.26 -9.17
C ASP A 172 13.34 -1.68 -9.31
N LYS A 173 13.92 -1.41 -10.49
CA LYS A 173 15.33 -1.75 -10.75
C LYS A 173 16.29 -0.88 -9.94
N GLN A 174 15.88 0.34 -9.61
CA GLN A 174 16.57 1.32 -8.79
C GLN A 174 16.40 1.06 -7.29
N ASP A 175 15.60 0.04 -6.94
CA ASP A 175 15.33 -0.38 -5.57
C ASP A 175 14.47 0.60 -4.76
N ILE A 176 13.67 1.38 -5.48
CA ILE A 176 12.62 2.24 -4.95
C ILE A 176 11.33 1.42 -4.88
N PRO A 177 10.56 1.47 -3.77
CA PRO A 177 9.28 0.77 -3.70
C PRO A 177 8.34 1.18 -4.82
N LEU A 178 7.60 0.20 -5.34
CA LEU A 178 6.40 0.51 -6.10
C LEU A 178 5.37 1.13 -5.14
N LEU A 179 4.39 1.84 -5.70
CA LEU A 179 3.29 2.42 -4.95
C LEU A 179 2.01 1.67 -5.25
N LEU A 180 1.35 1.17 -4.21
CA LEU A 180 -0.02 0.70 -4.22
C LEU A 180 -0.94 1.91 -4.05
N HIS A 181 -1.75 2.21 -5.06
CA HIS A 181 -2.67 3.35 -5.01
C HIS A 181 -3.80 3.25 -6.04
N ASN A 182 -4.85 4.08 -5.87
CA ASN A 182 -5.95 4.18 -6.82
C ASN A 182 -6.20 5.64 -7.23
N MET A 183 -5.96 5.94 -8.50
CA MET A 183 -6.27 7.20 -9.21
C MET A 183 -7.03 6.91 -10.52
N GLY A 184 -7.63 5.72 -10.65
CA GLY A 184 -8.30 5.28 -11.88
C GLY A 184 -7.41 4.61 -12.93
N GLN A 185 -6.09 4.49 -12.70
CA GLN A 185 -5.14 3.81 -13.59
C GLN A 185 -5.35 2.28 -13.66
N GLU A 186 -4.83 1.62 -14.69
CA GLU A 186 -4.97 0.16 -14.86
C GLU A 186 -4.17 -0.64 -13.83
N HIS A 187 -2.87 -0.33 -13.69
CA HIS A 187 -1.97 -0.99 -12.75
C HIS A 187 -2.00 -0.26 -11.40
N ARG A 188 -2.63 -0.88 -10.40
CA ARG A 188 -2.78 -0.32 -9.05
C ARG A 188 -1.49 -0.33 -8.23
N GLU A 189 -0.55 -1.17 -8.62
CA GLU A 189 0.83 -1.16 -8.18
C GLU A 189 1.71 -0.69 -9.35
N ASN A 190 2.44 0.40 -9.19
CA ASN A 190 3.33 0.92 -10.23
C ASN A 190 4.44 1.81 -9.64
N ASP A 191 5.34 2.27 -10.49
CA ASP A 191 6.52 3.08 -10.18
C ASP A 191 6.21 4.58 -10.00
N TYR A 192 5.01 4.97 -9.54
CA TYR A 192 4.61 6.37 -9.40
C TYR A 192 5.66 7.22 -8.67
N LEU A 193 6.32 6.68 -7.63
CA LEU A 193 7.35 7.40 -6.86
C LEU A 193 8.46 8.01 -7.72
N THR A 194 8.79 7.39 -8.86
CA THR A 194 9.86 7.80 -9.78
C THR A 194 9.36 8.58 -11.00
N PHE A 195 8.06 8.80 -11.14
CA PHE A 195 7.50 9.54 -12.27
C PHE A 195 7.97 11.00 -12.26
N ALA A 196 8.57 11.45 -13.37
CA ALA A 196 9.09 12.81 -13.49
C ALA A 196 8.01 13.90 -13.32
N SER A 197 6.76 13.60 -13.68
CA SER A 197 5.61 14.52 -13.60
C SER A 197 4.77 14.36 -12.33
N ARG A 198 5.18 13.50 -11.40
CA ARG A 198 4.45 13.28 -10.15
C ARG A 198 4.42 14.57 -9.31
N ARG A 199 3.29 14.77 -8.61
CA ARG A 199 3.12 15.78 -7.56
C ARG A 199 4.06 15.52 -6.37
N PRO A 200 4.66 16.53 -5.69
CA PRO A 200 5.65 16.33 -4.62
C PRO A 200 5.19 15.40 -3.49
N ILE A 201 6.09 14.60 -2.90
CA ILE A 201 5.79 13.87 -1.65
C ILE A 201 5.80 14.92 -0.55
N THR A 202 4.69 15.08 0.13
CA THR A 202 4.58 15.98 1.28
C THR A 202 4.73 15.24 2.60
N LYS A 203 4.35 13.96 2.66
CA LYS A 203 4.56 13.12 3.84
C LYS A 203 4.89 11.68 3.43
N HIS A 204 5.82 11.10 4.17
CA HIS A 204 6.11 9.67 4.19
C HIS A 204 6.01 9.24 5.65
N LEU A 205 5.09 8.32 5.95
CA LEU A 205 4.68 7.99 7.32
C LEU A 205 4.69 6.48 7.51
N ARG A 206 5.28 6.00 8.60
CA ARG A 206 5.12 4.62 9.05
C ARG A 206 4.15 4.57 10.20
N PHE A 207 3.08 3.79 10.09
CA PHE A 207 2.15 3.60 11.19
C PHE A 207 2.87 3.01 12.41
N ASN A 208 2.60 3.54 13.60
CA ASN A 208 3.29 3.11 14.82
C ASN A 208 2.24 2.76 15.90
N PRO A 209 1.86 1.48 16.03
CA PRO A 209 0.88 1.02 17.01
C PRO A 209 1.22 1.41 18.47
N SER A 210 2.50 1.61 18.78
CA SER A 210 2.92 2.04 20.13
C SER A 210 2.55 3.50 20.45
N LYS A 211 2.27 4.32 19.43
CA LYS A 211 1.77 5.69 19.61
C LYS A 211 0.26 5.76 19.76
N LEU A 212 -0.47 4.69 19.45
CA LEU A 212 -1.92 4.65 19.63
C LEU A 212 -2.27 4.49 21.11
N PRO A 213 -3.06 5.40 21.70
CA PRO A 213 -3.67 5.15 23.00
C PRO A 213 -4.64 3.96 22.89
N ASP A 214 -4.81 3.20 23.96
CA ASP A 214 -5.68 2.01 23.96
C ASP A 214 -7.12 2.33 23.57
N SER A 215 -7.59 3.54 23.85
CA SER A 215 -8.91 4.02 23.43
C SER A 215 -9.08 4.08 21.91
N LEU A 216 -8.00 4.24 21.15
CA LEU A 216 -7.98 4.29 19.69
C LEU A 216 -7.58 2.96 19.05
N LYS A 217 -7.35 1.89 19.81
CA LYS A 217 -7.13 0.55 19.25
C LYS A 217 -8.49 -0.13 19.04
N ILE A 218 -9.14 0.21 17.92
CA ILE A 218 -10.50 -0.26 17.61
C ILE A 218 -10.41 -1.37 16.57
N ALA A 219 -10.93 -2.55 16.93
CA ALA A 219 -10.93 -3.73 16.07
C ALA A 219 -11.96 -3.59 14.93
N TRP A 220 -11.53 -3.99 13.74
CA TRP A 220 -12.40 -4.18 12.59
C TRP A 220 -13.22 -5.48 12.75
N HIS A 221 -14.52 -5.41 12.45
CA HIS A 221 -15.45 -6.53 12.64
C HIS A 221 -16.25 -6.92 11.37
N GLY A 222 -15.99 -6.27 10.23
CA GLY A 222 -16.69 -6.53 8.97
C GLY A 222 -17.89 -5.62 8.74
#